data_AF-A0A6N7VUV1-F1
#
_entry.id   AF-A0A6N7VUV1-F1
#
_cell.length_a   1.000
_cell.length_b   1.000
_cell.length_c   1.000
_cell.angle_alpha   90.00
_cell.angle_beta   90.00
_cell.angle_gamma   90.00
#
_symmetry.space_group_name_H-M   'P 1'
#
loop_
_entity.id
_entity.type
_entity.pdbx_description
1 polymer ?
#
loop_
_entity_poly.entity_id
_entity_poly.type
_entity_poly.pdbx_seq_one_letter_code
_entity_poly.pdbx_strand_id
1 'polypeptide(L)'
;MTDLKKQGQILLKRNGFWILLTFLLALLFTGIIQNNSLDSTHSTLIANANDLNLMGETGRKYSLDTRIDKKFFDENEKLYEELSEKYEVDKYKDFDYNEASEKEQKEFDEYNLKNGEYLSSLKSYKFTKEGLLFNRDMYMFDGLGIVLVLALAFLFTSMEHATSYYEFSKMYPWSRKKDFLMKVLIGSGIIFIFSILSSILSYMIISTSNFDILKIGLGFIPAILKNIIYLLVMFVIFMSTGILAGNVIGHFGLSVMFLFFLDLLDLIFANIKNIFTGGFEWEGGIYSIIDRIFPEGNRINTVIRTILRPINEFDRTNASRLGLLIFSIIVFFIALSLIDRLKTENSGIMIMIKPIEILAKVMITLLVASYGTLIFQNSVFDGFSIVNIFIFIILTYVFIKIFNILFKLKLKV
;
A
#
# COMPACT_ATOMS: atom_id res chain seq x y z
N MET A 1 -22.87 25.72 13.47
CA MET A 1 -21.89 25.95 12.37
C MET A 1 -20.80 26.96 12.72
N THR A 2 -21.03 27.90 13.66
CA THR A 2 -20.03 28.90 14.13
C THR A 2 -18.80 28.28 14.80
N ASP A 3 -18.97 27.25 15.64
CA ASP A 3 -17.84 26.62 16.34
C ASP A 3 -16.96 25.78 15.42
N LEU A 4 -17.57 25.06 14.47
CA LEU A 4 -16.85 24.24 13.49
C LEU A 4 -15.96 25.11 12.59
N LYS A 5 -16.48 26.27 12.18
CA LYS A 5 -15.70 27.28 11.42
C LYS A 5 -14.50 27.78 12.23
N LYS A 6 -14.69 28.10 13.52
CA LYS A 6 -13.60 28.58 14.40
C LYS A 6 -12.53 27.51 14.61
N GLN A 7 -12.93 26.28 14.93
CA GLN A 7 -12.00 25.17 15.11
C GLN A 7 -11.19 24.88 13.83
N GLY A 8 -11.86 24.85 12.68
CA GLY A 8 -11.19 24.64 11.40
C GLY A 8 -10.22 25.76 11.05
N GLN A 9 -10.59 27.02 11.31
CA GLN A 9 -9.68 28.16 11.16
C GLN A 9 -8.44 28.04 12.03
N ILE A 10 -8.58 27.56 13.26
CA ILE A 10 -7.46 27.37 14.19
C ILE A 10 -6.53 26.25 13.70
N LEU A 11 -7.11 25.10 13.30
CA LEU A 11 -6.37 23.98 12.74
C LEU A 11 -5.58 24.40 11.48
N LEU A 12 -6.24 25.13 10.57
CA LEU A 12 -5.62 25.64 9.35
C LEU A 12 -4.61 26.75 9.62
N LYS A 13 -4.79 27.61 10.62
CA LYS A 13 -3.77 28.61 10.99
C LYS A 13 -2.50 27.94 11.52
N ARG A 14 -2.65 26.88 12.32
CA ARG A 14 -1.51 26.14 12.90
C ARG A 14 -0.72 25.40 11.82
N ASN A 15 -1.44 24.63 11.01
CA ASN A 15 -0.83 23.67 10.09
C ASN A 15 -0.80 24.16 8.64
N GLY A 16 -1.42 25.30 8.32
CA GLY A 16 -1.75 25.71 6.96
C GLY A 16 -0.56 25.80 6.03
N PHE A 17 0.58 26.30 6.51
CA PHE A 17 1.82 26.31 5.74
C PHE A 17 2.24 24.89 5.34
N TRP A 18 2.31 23.96 6.30
CA TRP A 18 2.70 22.58 6.06
C TRP A 18 1.69 21.80 5.21
N ILE A 19 0.40 22.04 5.42
CA ILE A 19 -0.68 21.48 4.59
C ILE A 19 -0.50 21.94 3.15
N LEU A 20 -0.39 23.26 2.92
CA LEU A 20 -0.27 23.83 1.59
C LEU A 20 1.01 23.36 0.90
N LEU A 21 2.14 23.37 1.60
CA LEU A 21 3.41 22.90 1.08
C LEU A 21 3.32 21.42 0.65
N THR A 22 2.83 20.54 1.53
CA THR A 22 2.70 19.11 1.22
C THR A 22 1.73 18.88 0.07
N PHE A 23 0.62 19.62 0.05
CA PHE A 23 -0.39 19.55 -1.01
C PHE A 23 0.19 19.92 -2.37
N LEU A 24 0.92 21.05 -2.45
CA LEU A 24 1.54 21.51 -3.69
C LEU A 24 2.66 20.57 -4.15
N LEU A 25 3.50 20.09 -3.22
CA LEU A 25 4.55 19.12 -3.54
C LEU A 25 3.95 17.81 -4.05
N ALA A 26 2.92 17.28 -3.37
CA ALA A 26 2.23 16.07 -3.80
C ALA A 26 1.65 16.24 -5.21
N LEU A 27 1.02 17.38 -5.52
CA LEU A 27 0.50 17.65 -6.87
C LEU A 27 1.63 17.77 -7.91
N LEU A 28 2.71 18.48 -7.59
CA LEU A 28 3.85 18.67 -8.50
C LEU A 28 4.49 17.33 -8.86
N PHE A 29 4.87 16.53 -7.86
CA PHE A 29 5.47 15.23 -8.09
C PHE A 29 4.51 14.27 -8.79
N THR A 30 3.20 14.44 -8.59
CA THR A 30 2.19 13.64 -9.28
C THR A 30 2.23 13.91 -10.78
N GLY A 31 2.28 15.18 -11.19
CA GLY A 31 2.45 15.54 -12.59
C GLY A 31 3.77 15.04 -13.18
N ILE A 32 4.88 15.18 -12.47
CA ILE A 32 6.21 14.72 -12.93
C ILE A 32 6.23 13.21 -13.13
N ILE A 33 5.77 12.44 -12.15
CA ILE A 33 5.75 10.97 -12.22
C ILE A 33 4.86 10.50 -13.36
N GLN A 34 3.70 11.13 -13.53
CA GLN A 34 2.79 10.76 -14.61
C GLN A 34 3.40 11.05 -15.98
N ASN A 35 4.01 12.22 -16.16
CA ASN A 35 4.65 12.56 -17.43
C ASN A 35 5.77 11.56 -17.76
N ASN A 36 6.66 11.29 -16.80
CA ASN A 36 7.75 10.31 -16.97
C ASN A 36 7.21 8.89 -17.27
N SER A 37 6.12 8.49 -16.60
CA SER A 37 5.49 7.20 -16.84
C SER A 37 4.91 7.11 -18.26
N LEU A 38 4.27 8.17 -18.75
CA LEU A 38 3.72 8.23 -20.10
C LEU A 38 4.85 8.20 -21.14
N ASP A 39 5.91 8.99 -20.94
CA ASP A 39 7.07 9.03 -21.86
C ASP A 39 7.78 7.68 -21.93
N SER A 40 7.97 7.03 -20.78
CA SER A 40 8.55 5.68 -20.70
C SER A 40 7.65 4.63 -21.37
N THR A 41 6.34 4.69 -21.12
CA THR A 41 5.39 3.76 -21.75
C THR A 41 5.32 3.97 -23.26
N HIS A 42 5.33 5.23 -23.71
CA HIS A 42 5.35 5.59 -25.13
C HIS A 42 6.61 5.04 -25.81
N SER A 43 7.78 5.32 -25.25
CA SER A 43 9.06 4.85 -25.79
C SER A 43 9.13 3.32 -25.85
N THR A 44 8.62 2.65 -24.82
CA THR A 44 8.55 1.18 -24.76
C THR A 44 7.61 0.62 -25.82
N LEU A 45 6.43 1.21 -26.00
CA LEU A 45 5.48 0.76 -27.02
C LEU A 45 6.04 0.96 -28.44
N ILE A 46 6.71 2.08 -28.69
CA ILE A 46 7.37 2.35 -29.98
C ILE A 46 8.49 1.34 -30.24
N ALA A 47 9.32 1.04 -29.25
CA ALA A 47 10.35 0.02 -29.35
C ALA A 47 9.75 -1.36 -29.66
N ASN A 48 8.75 -1.79 -28.89
CA ASN A 48 8.09 -3.08 -29.09
C ASN A 48 7.41 -3.17 -30.47
N ALA A 49 6.76 -2.09 -30.92
CA ALA A 49 6.15 -2.05 -32.26
C ALA A 49 7.22 -2.10 -33.36
N ASN A 50 8.35 -1.41 -33.19
CA ASN A 50 9.46 -1.48 -34.14
C ASN A 50 10.07 -2.88 -34.21
N ASP A 51 10.20 -3.58 -33.09
CA ASP A 51 10.66 -4.97 -33.05
C ASP A 51 9.70 -5.87 -33.83
N LEU A 52 8.38 -5.71 -33.66
CA LEU A 52 7.40 -6.44 -34.47
C LEU A 52 7.56 -6.15 -35.97
N ASN A 53 7.74 -4.89 -36.34
CA ASN A 53 7.90 -4.50 -37.74
C ASN A 53 9.20 -5.03 -38.36
N LEU A 54 10.27 -5.14 -37.57
CA LEU A 54 11.51 -5.81 -37.97
C LEU A 54 11.30 -7.31 -38.16
N MET A 55 10.60 -7.97 -37.22
CA MET A 55 10.29 -9.41 -37.30
C MET A 55 9.39 -9.77 -38.48
N GLY A 56 8.46 -8.89 -38.81
CA GLY A 56 7.56 -9.01 -39.95
C GLY A 56 8.12 -8.49 -41.27
N GLU A 57 9.37 -8.00 -41.29
CA GLU A 57 10.03 -7.43 -42.47
C GLU A 57 9.19 -6.36 -43.20
N THR A 58 8.38 -5.60 -42.46
CA THR A 58 7.42 -4.66 -43.07
C THR A 58 8.08 -3.38 -43.61
N GLY A 59 9.34 -3.13 -43.22
CA GLY A 59 10.09 -1.92 -43.53
C GLY A 59 9.61 -0.66 -42.79
N ARG A 60 8.61 -0.78 -41.91
CA ARG A 60 8.10 0.35 -41.12
C ARG A 60 8.97 0.60 -39.90
N LYS A 61 9.18 1.87 -39.59
CA LYS A 61 9.87 2.31 -38.38
C LYS A 61 9.16 3.52 -37.80
N TYR A 62 8.64 3.37 -36.60
CA TYR A 62 8.05 4.43 -35.82
C TYR A 62 9.12 5.19 -35.04
N SER A 63 8.99 6.50 -35.00
CA SER A 63 9.82 7.42 -34.22
C SER A 63 9.13 7.81 -32.90
N LEU A 64 9.86 8.44 -31.98
CA LEU A 64 9.34 8.85 -30.67
C LEU A 64 8.28 9.98 -30.73
N ASP A 65 8.12 10.64 -31.88
CA ASP A 65 7.03 11.59 -32.15
C ASP A 65 5.78 10.92 -32.75
N THR A 66 5.80 9.60 -32.95
CA THR A 66 4.64 8.87 -33.47
C THR A 66 3.46 8.95 -32.51
N ARG A 67 2.30 9.34 -33.06
CA ARG A 67 1.03 9.40 -32.33
C ARG A 67 0.47 7.98 -32.13
N ILE A 68 0.10 7.66 -30.90
CA ILE A 68 -0.51 6.37 -30.53
C ILE A 68 -2.04 6.53 -30.62
N ASP A 69 -2.55 6.36 -31.83
CA ASP A 69 -3.97 6.42 -32.17
C ASP A 69 -4.54 5.02 -32.52
N LYS A 70 -5.81 4.98 -32.95
CA LYS A 70 -6.44 3.73 -33.35
C LYS A 70 -5.72 3.07 -34.54
N LYS A 71 -5.23 3.86 -35.50
CA LYS A 71 -4.54 3.35 -36.69
C LYS A 71 -3.22 2.68 -36.31
N PHE A 72 -2.46 3.26 -35.37
CA PHE A 72 -1.27 2.63 -34.82
C PHE A 72 -1.56 1.22 -34.29
N PHE A 73 -2.63 1.05 -33.50
CA PHE A 73 -3.01 -0.27 -32.99
C PHE A 73 -3.54 -1.19 -34.09
N ASP A 74 -4.44 -0.73 -34.95
CA ASP A 74 -5.03 -1.54 -36.03
C ASP A 74 -3.95 -2.10 -36.98
N GLU A 75 -2.88 -1.34 -37.24
CA GLU A 75 -1.75 -1.78 -38.07
C GLU A 75 -0.87 -2.81 -37.38
N ASN A 76 -0.51 -2.58 -36.12
CA ASN A 76 0.40 -3.46 -35.38
C ASN A 76 -0.32 -4.71 -34.82
N GLU A 77 -1.64 -4.66 -34.63
CA GLU A 77 -2.45 -5.80 -34.19
C GLU A 77 -2.55 -6.88 -35.26
N LYS A 78 -2.79 -6.50 -36.52
CA LYS A 78 -2.75 -7.44 -37.64
C LYS A 78 -1.41 -8.15 -37.75
N LEU A 79 -0.33 -7.38 -37.63
CA LEU A 79 1.02 -7.93 -37.67
C LEU A 79 1.30 -8.84 -36.47
N TYR A 80 0.85 -8.44 -35.29
CA TYR A 80 0.95 -9.25 -34.08
C TYR A 80 0.20 -10.58 -34.22
N GLU A 81 -1.03 -10.58 -34.74
CA GLU A 81 -1.82 -11.80 -34.96
C GLU A 81 -1.10 -12.75 -35.93
N GLU A 82 -0.64 -12.24 -37.08
CA GLU A 82 0.11 -13.02 -38.07
C GLU A 82 1.38 -13.67 -37.49
N LEU A 83 2.18 -12.88 -36.74
CA LEU A 83 3.41 -13.37 -36.12
C LEU A 83 3.12 -14.30 -34.93
N SER A 84 2.07 -14.03 -34.16
CA SER A 84 1.66 -14.86 -33.02
C SER A 84 1.21 -16.25 -33.46
N GLU A 85 0.51 -16.34 -34.59
CA GLU A 85 0.17 -17.62 -35.23
C GLU A 85 1.42 -18.32 -35.76
N LYS A 86 2.29 -17.61 -36.50
CA LYS A 86 3.54 -18.15 -37.05
C LYS A 86 4.46 -18.76 -35.98
N TYR A 87 4.56 -18.11 -34.82
CA TYR A 87 5.44 -18.52 -33.72
C TYR A 87 4.67 -19.14 -32.55
N GLU A 88 3.44 -19.62 -32.75
CA GLU A 88 2.64 -20.35 -31.76
C GLU A 88 2.79 -19.83 -30.30
N VAL A 89 2.62 -18.52 -30.07
CA VAL A 89 3.01 -17.86 -28.80
C VAL A 89 2.41 -18.51 -27.54
N ASP A 90 1.22 -19.08 -27.67
CA ASP A 90 0.47 -19.71 -26.57
C ASP A 90 0.69 -21.23 -26.44
N LYS A 91 1.58 -21.85 -27.25
CA LYS A 91 1.82 -23.31 -27.27
C LYS A 91 2.10 -23.92 -25.90
N TYR A 92 2.86 -23.22 -25.06
CA TYR A 92 3.28 -23.66 -23.73
C TYR A 92 2.83 -22.69 -22.64
N LYS A 93 1.67 -22.04 -22.82
CA LYS A 93 1.16 -21.04 -21.88
C LYS A 93 0.96 -21.59 -20.47
N ASP A 94 0.48 -22.83 -20.36
CA ASP A 94 0.16 -23.50 -19.10
C ASP A 94 1.17 -24.62 -18.75
N PHE A 95 2.40 -24.52 -19.28
CA PHE A 95 3.45 -25.52 -19.06
C PHE A 95 4.03 -25.42 -17.64
N ASP A 96 3.91 -26.50 -16.85
CA ASP A 96 4.58 -26.64 -15.56
C ASP A 96 5.85 -27.48 -15.72
N TYR A 97 7.01 -26.83 -15.60
CA TYR A 97 8.30 -27.50 -15.73
C TYR A 97 8.48 -28.62 -14.69
N ASN A 98 7.92 -28.47 -13.48
CA ASN A 98 8.12 -29.43 -12.39
C ASN A 98 7.26 -30.69 -12.53
N GLU A 99 6.12 -30.58 -13.20
CA GLU A 99 5.20 -31.70 -13.44
C GLU A 99 5.39 -32.34 -14.82
N ALA A 100 6.08 -31.65 -15.74
CA ALA A 100 6.35 -32.13 -17.09
C ALA A 100 7.37 -33.29 -17.11
N SER A 101 7.18 -34.21 -18.05
CA SER A 101 8.16 -35.26 -18.32
C SER A 101 9.47 -34.68 -18.88
N GLU A 102 10.57 -35.41 -18.74
CA GLU A 102 11.88 -35.00 -19.25
C GLU A 102 11.88 -34.74 -20.77
N LYS A 103 10.98 -35.41 -21.50
CA LYS A 103 10.80 -35.21 -22.94
C LYS A 103 10.09 -33.88 -23.23
N GLU A 104 9.03 -33.57 -22.49
CA GLU A 104 8.28 -32.32 -22.64
C GLU A 104 9.11 -31.10 -22.22
N GLN A 105 9.94 -31.24 -21.17
CA GLN A 105 10.92 -30.23 -20.78
C GLN A 105 11.93 -29.94 -21.91
N LYS A 106 12.48 -30.97 -22.55
CA LYS A 106 13.38 -30.80 -23.70
C LYS A 106 12.69 -30.14 -24.89
N GLU A 107 11.45 -30.54 -25.20
CA GLU A 107 10.67 -29.93 -26.29
C GLU A 107 10.34 -28.45 -26.00
N PHE A 108 10.07 -28.10 -24.75
CA PHE A 108 9.90 -26.72 -24.29
C PHE A 108 11.20 -25.92 -24.39
N ASP A 109 12.32 -26.49 -23.93
CA ASP A 109 13.63 -25.83 -23.94
C ASP A 109 14.09 -25.58 -25.38
N GLU A 110 14.00 -26.58 -26.27
CA GLU A 110 14.34 -26.43 -27.70
C GLU A 110 13.47 -25.37 -28.38
N TYR A 111 12.17 -25.34 -28.05
CA TYR A 111 11.26 -24.35 -28.59
C TYR A 111 11.62 -22.92 -28.14
N ASN A 112 11.89 -22.72 -26.85
CA ASN A 112 12.30 -21.41 -26.33
C ASN A 112 13.70 -21.01 -26.81
N LEU A 113 14.61 -21.96 -26.99
CA LEU A 113 15.95 -21.68 -27.50
C LEU A 113 15.91 -21.24 -28.97
N LYS A 114 14.97 -21.78 -29.75
CA LYS A 114 14.77 -21.41 -31.16
C LYS A 114 13.96 -20.13 -31.35
N ASN A 115 12.94 -19.90 -30.52
CA ASN A 115 11.94 -18.84 -30.73
C ASN A 115 11.94 -17.76 -29.64
N GLY A 116 12.80 -17.86 -28.62
CA GLY A 116 12.71 -17.06 -27.39
C GLY A 116 12.72 -15.55 -27.60
N GLU A 117 13.55 -15.05 -28.52
CA GLU A 117 13.59 -13.62 -28.86
C GLU A 117 12.25 -13.16 -29.48
N TYR A 118 11.70 -13.92 -30.43
CA TYR A 118 10.40 -13.62 -31.06
C TYR A 118 9.25 -13.68 -30.04
N LEU A 119 9.23 -14.71 -29.20
CA LEU A 119 8.24 -14.86 -28.13
C LEU A 119 8.32 -13.69 -27.13
N SER A 120 9.53 -13.25 -26.79
CA SER A 120 9.76 -12.13 -25.88
C SER A 120 9.19 -10.82 -26.45
N SER A 121 9.47 -10.50 -27.72
CA SER A 121 8.95 -9.28 -28.34
C SER A 121 7.43 -9.31 -28.50
N LEU A 122 6.85 -10.45 -28.88
CA LEU A 122 5.40 -10.63 -28.99
C LEU A 122 4.70 -10.47 -27.63
N LYS A 123 5.23 -11.12 -26.59
CA LYS A 123 4.72 -10.98 -25.21
C LYS A 123 4.87 -9.56 -24.69
N SER A 124 6.00 -8.90 -24.97
CA SER A 124 6.27 -7.52 -24.56
C SER A 124 5.31 -6.54 -25.22
N TYR A 125 5.08 -6.65 -26.53
CA TYR A 125 4.10 -5.83 -27.24
C TYR A 125 2.68 -6.04 -26.67
N LYS A 126 2.25 -7.31 -26.53
CA LYS A 126 0.94 -7.65 -25.96
C LYS A 126 0.78 -7.05 -24.56
N PHE A 127 1.77 -7.24 -23.69
CA PHE A 127 1.75 -6.73 -22.32
C PHE A 127 1.66 -5.20 -22.28
N THR A 128 2.47 -4.48 -23.05
CA THR A 128 2.42 -3.00 -23.09
C THR A 128 1.11 -2.49 -23.68
N LYS A 129 0.60 -3.11 -24.74
CA LYS A 129 -0.70 -2.79 -25.37
C LYS A 129 -1.85 -3.01 -24.39
N GLU A 130 -1.95 -4.19 -23.82
CA GLU A 130 -3.00 -4.52 -22.86
C GLU A 130 -2.90 -3.61 -21.62
N GLY A 131 -1.67 -3.38 -21.14
CA GLY A 131 -1.39 -2.40 -20.10
C GLY A 131 -1.95 -1.02 -20.42
N LEU A 132 -1.81 -0.51 -21.65
CA LEU A 132 -2.35 0.80 -22.05
C LEU A 132 -3.87 0.81 -22.26
N LEU A 133 -4.41 -0.18 -22.95
CA LEU A 133 -5.84 -0.24 -23.30
C LEU A 133 -6.71 -0.56 -22.09
N PHE A 134 -6.18 -1.31 -21.13
CA PHE A 134 -6.90 -1.73 -19.93
C PHE A 134 -6.47 -0.98 -18.65
N ASN A 135 -5.34 -0.24 -18.62
CA ASN A 135 -5.00 0.56 -17.42
C ASN A 135 -5.94 1.74 -17.23
N ARG A 136 -6.93 1.50 -16.38
CA ARG A 136 -7.57 2.54 -15.59
C ARG A 136 -6.64 3.12 -14.52
N ASP A 137 -5.52 2.45 -14.25
CA ASP A 137 -4.53 2.87 -13.23
C ASP A 137 -3.62 4.01 -13.71
N MET A 138 -3.59 4.34 -15.02
CA MET A 138 -2.89 5.54 -15.51
C MET A 138 -3.52 6.86 -15.02
N TYR A 139 -4.73 6.79 -14.46
CA TYR A 139 -5.41 7.89 -13.79
C TYR A 139 -5.38 7.77 -12.26
N MET A 140 -4.73 6.73 -11.71
CA MET A 140 -4.67 6.48 -10.27
C MET A 140 -3.35 6.99 -9.69
N PHE A 141 -3.46 7.71 -8.56
CA PHE A 141 -2.41 8.56 -7.99
C PHE A 141 -2.04 8.14 -6.59
N ASP A 142 -2.01 6.83 -6.37
CA ASP A 142 -2.05 6.28 -5.02
C ASP A 142 -0.80 6.66 -4.20
N GLY A 143 0.38 6.70 -4.83
CA GLY A 143 1.65 6.91 -4.11
C GLY A 143 1.75 8.27 -3.40
N LEU A 144 1.55 9.38 -4.11
CA LEU A 144 1.68 10.73 -3.52
C LEU A 144 0.43 11.19 -2.77
N GLY A 145 -0.74 10.66 -3.14
CA GLY A 145 -1.95 10.82 -2.34
C GLY A 145 -1.76 10.25 -0.93
N ILE A 146 -1.11 9.09 -0.80
CA ILE A 146 -0.78 8.50 0.52
C ILE A 146 0.17 9.41 1.32
N VAL A 147 1.16 10.03 0.68
CA VAL A 147 2.08 10.97 1.37
C VAL A 147 1.31 12.15 1.97
N LEU A 148 0.38 12.75 1.20
CA LEU A 148 -0.49 13.81 1.71
C LEU A 148 -1.36 13.30 2.88
N VAL A 149 -1.96 12.12 2.72
CA VAL A 149 -2.77 11.47 3.77
C VAL A 149 -1.99 11.32 5.07
N LEU A 150 -0.75 10.80 5.00
CA LEU A 150 0.12 10.61 6.16
C LEU A 150 0.48 11.96 6.81
N ALA A 151 0.87 12.95 6.01
CA ALA A 151 1.22 14.27 6.51
C ALA A 151 0.03 14.93 7.22
N LEU A 152 -1.17 14.87 6.63
CA LEU A 152 -2.39 15.38 7.27
C LEU A 152 -2.68 14.64 8.58
N ALA A 153 -2.58 13.32 8.58
CA ALA A 153 -2.81 12.52 9.79
C ALA A 153 -1.84 12.92 10.91
N PHE A 154 -0.56 13.08 10.61
CA PHE A 154 0.46 13.51 11.59
C PHE A 154 0.20 14.93 12.10
N LEU A 155 -0.03 15.88 11.20
CA LEU A 155 -0.29 17.28 11.54
C LEU A 155 -1.54 17.47 12.40
N PHE A 156 -2.57 16.64 12.20
CA PHE A 156 -3.85 16.75 12.91
C PHE A 156 -3.88 15.98 14.24
N THR A 157 -2.95 15.05 14.45
CA THR A 157 -2.95 14.18 15.64
C THR A 157 -1.60 14.18 16.34
N SER A 158 -0.67 13.30 15.96
CA SER A 158 0.54 13.01 16.72
C SER A 158 1.50 14.18 16.88
N MET A 159 1.57 15.11 15.92
CA MET A 159 2.35 16.34 16.07
C MET A 159 1.69 17.33 17.05
N GLU A 160 0.36 17.35 17.09
CA GLU A 160 -0.35 18.12 18.11
C GLU A 160 -0.01 17.59 19.51
N HIS A 161 -0.08 16.27 19.70
CA HIS A 161 0.23 15.62 20.98
C HIS A 161 1.71 15.72 21.39
N ALA A 162 2.62 15.84 20.42
CA ALA A 162 4.04 16.03 20.68
C ALA A 162 4.40 17.48 21.05
N THR A 163 3.49 18.45 20.92
CA THR A 163 3.78 19.88 21.18
C THR A 163 2.97 20.42 22.36
N SER A 164 3.38 21.58 22.89
CA SER A 164 2.62 22.33 23.91
C SER A 164 1.22 22.73 23.44
N TYR A 165 0.97 22.68 22.13
CA TYR A 165 -0.30 23.02 21.52
C TYR A 165 -1.45 22.12 21.99
N TYR A 166 -1.20 20.84 22.27
CA TYR A 166 -2.26 19.95 22.76
C TYR A 166 -2.87 20.43 24.07
N GLU A 167 -2.07 21.05 24.94
CA GLU A 167 -2.56 21.61 26.21
C GLU A 167 -3.42 22.86 25.95
N PHE A 168 -3.04 23.68 24.97
CA PHE A 168 -3.82 24.83 24.52
C PHE A 168 -5.14 24.45 23.82
N SER A 169 -5.13 23.41 22.98
CA SER A 169 -6.34 22.97 22.26
C SER A 169 -7.44 22.44 23.19
N LYS A 170 -7.08 22.03 24.42
CA LYS A 170 -8.02 21.63 25.48
C LYS A 170 -8.66 22.78 26.26
N MET A 171 -8.11 24.00 26.16
CA MET A 171 -8.73 25.18 26.79
C MET A 171 -10.00 25.62 26.06
N TYR A 172 -10.21 25.14 24.83
CA TYR A 172 -11.43 25.39 24.09
C TYR A 172 -12.59 24.51 24.57
N PRO A 173 -13.85 24.98 24.51
CA PRO A 173 -15.02 24.31 25.11
C PRO A 173 -15.53 23.09 24.30
N TRP A 174 -14.65 22.42 23.55
CA TRP A 174 -15.03 21.37 22.61
C TRP A 174 -14.78 19.98 23.19
N SER A 175 -15.76 19.08 23.07
CA SER A 175 -15.56 17.68 23.40
C SER A 175 -14.54 17.04 22.45
N ARG A 176 -13.75 16.08 22.93
CA ARG A 176 -12.71 15.41 22.13
C ARG A 176 -13.27 14.67 20.90
N LYS A 177 -14.44 14.06 21.04
CA LYS A 177 -15.16 13.44 19.92
C LYS A 177 -15.47 14.45 18.81
N LYS A 178 -15.97 15.64 19.16
CA LYS A 178 -16.23 16.72 18.19
C LYS A 178 -14.94 17.20 17.51
N ASP A 179 -13.85 17.37 18.25
CA ASP A 179 -12.54 17.74 17.68
C ASP A 179 -12.04 16.68 16.67
N PHE A 180 -12.11 15.40 17.05
CA PHE A 180 -11.71 14.29 16.17
C PHE A 180 -12.56 14.21 14.91
N LEU A 181 -13.90 14.25 15.04
CA LEU A 181 -14.81 14.25 13.89
C LEU A 181 -14.55 15.43 12.96
N MET A 182 -14.27 16.61 13.51
CA MET A 182 -13.95 17.78 12.71
C MET A 182 -12.64 17.59 11.93
N LYS A 183 -11.58 17.10 12.57
CA LYS A 183 -10.29 16.84 11.89
C LYS A 183 -10.45 15.83 10.76
N VAL A 184 -11.26 14.79 10.97
CA VAL A 184 -11.62 13.83 9.92
C VAL A 184 -12.36 14.53 8.77
N LEU A 185 -13.36 15.36 9.04
CA LEU A 185 -14.11 16.09 8.01
C LEU A 185 -13.23 17.07 7.21
N ILE A 186 -12.41 17.88 7.88
CA ILE A 186 -11.53 18.86 7.23
C ILE A 186 -10.48 18.16 6.37
N GLY A 187 -9.81 17.15 6.92
CA GLY A 187 -8.80 16.40 6.16
C GLY A 187 -9.40 15.66 4.98
N SER A 188 -10.59 15.08 5.13
CA SER A 188 -11.34 14.47 4.03
C SER A 188 -11.66 15.49 2.93
N GLY A 189 -12.04 16.72 3.29
CA GLY A 189 -12.24 17.80 2.33
C GLY A 189 -10.97 18.17 1.56
N ILE A 190 -9.82 18.24 2.25
CA ILE A 190 -8.52 18.52 1.60
C ILE A 190 -8.15 17.38 0.63
N ILE A 191 -8.31 16.13 1.03
CA ILE A 191 -8.04 14.95 0.18
C ILE A 191 -8.96 14.93 -1.03
N PHE A 192 -10.23 15.28 -0.85
CA PHE A 192 -11.19 15.37 -1.95
C PHE A 192 -10.76 16.42 -2.98
N ILE A 193 -10.40 17.63 -2.54
CA ILE A 193 -9.90 18.70 -3.42
C ILE A 193 -8.59 18.27 -4.10
N PHE A 194 -7.66 17.68 -3.36
CA PHE A 194 -6.41 17.14 -3.92
C PHE A 194 -6.70 16.15 -5.04
N SER A 195 -7.59 15.19 -4.80
CA SER A 195 -7.93 14.15 -5.76
C SER A 195 -8.54 14.73 -7.03
N ILE A 196 -9.42 15.74 -6.91
CA ILE A 196 -9.98 16.44 -8.07
C ILE A 196 -8.88 17.15 -8.86
N LEU A 197 -8.05 17.95 -8.20
CA LEU A 197 -6.98 18.70 -8.89
C LEU A 197 -5.96 17.77 -9.54
N SER A 198 -5.58 16.69 -8.85
CA SER A 198 -4.71 15.65 -9.38
C SER A 198 -5.32 15.02 -10.63
N SER A 199 -6.62 14.72 -10.59
CA SER A 199 -7.34 14.14 -11.74
C SER A 199 -7.41 15.09 -12.93
N ILE A 200 -7.62 16.39 -12.69
CA ILE A 200 -7.59 17.42 -13.73
C ILE A 200 -6.19 17.52 -14.34
N LEU A 201 -5.15 17.56 -13.51
CA LEU A 201 -3.76 17.58 -13.96
C LEU A 201 -3.45 16.34 -14.82
N SER A 202 -3.91 15.17 -14.39
CA SER A 202 -3.82 13.91 -15.13
C SER A 202 -4.42 14.00 -16.51
N TYR A 203 -5.65 14.48 -16.56
CA TYR A 203 -6.38 14.63 -17.80
C TYR A 203 -5.66 15.60 -18.74
N MET A 204 -5.16 16.72 -18.21
CA MET A 204 -4.40 17.69 -19.01
C MET A 204 -3.13 17.05 -19.59
N ILE A 205 -2.32 16.36 -18.78
CA ILE A 205 -1.09 15.70 -19.24
C ILE A 205 -1.39 14.68 -20.34
N ILE A 206 -2.40 13.83 -20.14
CA ILE A 206 -2.83 12.84 -21.14
C ILE A 206 -3.32 13.53 -22.41
N SER A 207 -4.12 14.59 -22.28
CA SER A 207 -4.66 15.34 -23.42
C SER A 207 -3.59 15.98 -24.30
N THR A 208 -2.46 16.38 -23.71
CA THR A 208 -1.31 16.94 -24.41
C THR A 208 -0.29 15.89 -24.87
N SER A 209 -0.43 14.64 -24.45
CA SER A 209 0.49 13.55 -24.79
C SER A 209 0.24 12.97 -26.20
N ASN A 210 1.18 12.13 -26.64
CA ASN A 210 1.09 11.34 -27.87
C ASN A 210 0.04 10.22 -27.82
N PHE A 211 -0.58 9.96 -26.66
CA PHE A 211 -1.62 8.95 -26.48
C PHE A 211 -3.01 9.51 -26.75
N ASP A 212 -3.43 9.42 -28.00
CA ASP A 212 -4.75 9.86 -28.42
C ASP A 212 -5.88 8.99 -27.89
N ILE A 213 -5.64 7.68 -27.84
CA ILE A 213 -6.62 6.69 -27.38
C ILE A 213 -7.03 6.92 -25.91
N LEU A 214 -6.17 7.57 -25.11
CA LEU A 214 -6.38 7.84 -23.70
C LEU A 214 -7.16 9.13 -23.43
N LYS A 215 -7.45 9.96 -24.45
CA LYS A 215 -8.04 11.30 -24.26
C LYS A 215 -9.51 11.27 -23.87
N ILE A 216 -10.25 10.20 -24.15
CA ILE A 216 -11.67 10.04 -23.79
C ILE A 216 -11.95 8.58 -23.40
N GLY A 217 -11.62 8.21 -22.16
CA GLY A 217 -11.96 6.90 -21.60
C GLY A 217 -13.24 6.93 -20.77
N LEU A 218 -14.22 6.05 -21.08
CA LEU A 218 -15.43 5.79 -20.28
C LEU A 218 -15.13 5.34 -18.82
N GLY A 219 -13.86 5.04 -18.49
CA GLY A 219 -13.40 4.62 -17.17
C GLY A 219 -12.89 5.73 -16.24
N PHE A 220 -12.81 6.99 -16.69
CA PHE A 220 -12.18 8.09 -15.93
C PHE A 220 -12.90 8.39 -14.60
N ILE A 221 -14.21 8.65 -14.63
CA ILE A 221 -14.97 9.00 -13.42
C ILE A 221 -14.96 7.87 -12.39
N PRO A 222 -15.22 6.59 -12.74
CA PRO A 222 -15.10 5.48 -11.79
C PRO A 222 -13.71 5.33 -11.19
N ALA A 223 -12.64 5.59 -11.94
CA ALA A 223 -11.27 5.53 -11.43
C ALA A 223 -11.00 6.61 -10.37
N ILE A 224 -11.43 7.85 -10.63
CA ILE A 224 -11.32 8.97 -9.68
C ILE A 224 -12.05 8.64 -8.37
N LEU A 225 -13.29 8.17 -8.45
CA LEU A 225 -14.07 7.84 -7.26
C LEU A 225 -13.41 6.73 -6.43
N LYS A 226 -12.86 5.71 -7.09
CA LYS A 226 -12.11 4.64 -6.41
C LYS A 226 -10.89 5.18 -5.67
N ASN A 227 -10.13 6.08 -6.29
CA ASN A 227 -8.96 6.70 -5.67
C ASN A 227 -9.35 7.60 -4.48
N ILE A 228 -10.38 8.44 -4.64
CA ILE A 228 -10.91 9.26 -3.54
C ILE A 228 -11.28 8.39 -2.34
N ILE A 229 -12.07 7.33 -2.57
CA ILE A 229 -12.49 6.43 -1.51
C ILE A 229 -11.27 5.78 -0.85
N TYR A 230 -10.30 5.30 -1.64
CA TYR A 230 -9.08 4.70 -1.11
C TYR A 230 -8.28 5.66 -0.22
N LEU A 231 -8.02 6.89 -0.67
CA LEU A 231 -7.29 7.88 0.11
C LEU A 231 -8.05 8.30 1.38
N LEU A 232 -9.38 8.40 1.31
CA LEU A 232 -10.22 8.69 2.48
C LEU A 232 -10.19 7.54 3.50
N VAL A 233 -10.27 6.30 3.03
CA VAL A 233 -10.18 5.09 3.87
C VAL A 233 -8.83 5.05 4.59
N MET A 234 -7.73 5.25 3.86
CA MET A 234 -6.39 5.33 4.46
C MET A 234 -6.28 6.48 5.46
N PHE A 235 -6.80 7.66 5.12
CA PHE A 235 -6.80 8.81 6.02
C PHE A 235 -7.56 8.55 7.31
N VAL A 236 -8.72 7.92 7.24
CA VAL A 236 -9.50 7.54 8.42
C VAL A 236 -8.72 6.57 9.30
N ILE A 237 -8.05 5.57 8.72
CA ILE A 237 -7.20 4.62 9.46
C ILE A 237 -6.08 5.38 10.18
N PHE A 238 -5.28 6.17 9.45
CA PHE A 238 -4.16 6.89 10.03
C PHE A 238 -4.60 7.90 11.09
N MET A 239 -5.62 8.72 10.82
CA MET A 239 -6.21 9.63 11.81
C MET A 239 -6.65 8.92 13.09
N SER A 240 -7.28 7.75 12.94
CA SER A 240 -7.79 6.96 14.06
C SER A 240 -6.67 6.34 14.88
N THR A 241 -5.58 5.91 14.26
CA THR A 241 -4.39 5.47 15.00
C THR A 241 -3.64 6.63 15.65
N GLY A 242 -3.57 7.77 14.97
CA GLY A 242 -2.86 8.95 15.42
C GLY A 242 -3.45 9.61 16.66
N ILE A 243 -4.79 9.63 16.80
CA ILE A 243 -5.44 10.19 17.99
C ILE A 243 -5.20 9.34 19.24
N LEU A 244 -4.79 8.07 19.07
CA LEU A 244 -4.44 7.16 20.16
C LEU A 244 -2.94 7.19 20.48
N ALA A 245 -2.13 7.73 19.57
CA ALA A 245 -0.69 7.93 19.72
C ALA A 245 -0.37 9.26 20.39
N GLY A 246 0.62 9.29 21.29
CA GLY A 246 1.03 10.55 21.93
C GLY A 246 2.16 11.27 21.19
N ASN A 247 2.76 10.64 20.18
CA ASN A 247 3.80 11.23 19.31
C ASN A 247 3.87 10.50 17.95
N VAL A 248 4.74 10.98 17.04
CA VAL A 248 4.85 10.46 15.67
C VAL A 248 5.35 9.01 15.62
N ILE A 249 6.27 8.61 16.50
CA ILE A 249 6.79 7.24 16.55
C ILE A 249 5.67 6.26 16.95
N GLY A 250 4.91 6.62 17.98
CA GLY A 250 3.75 5.84 18.40
C GLY A 250 2.65 5.79 17.35
N HIS A 251 2.49 6.86 16.57
CA HIS A 251 1.54 6.88 15.46
C HIS A 251 1.94 5.86 14.41
N PHE A 252 3.18 5.92 13.91
CA PHE A 252 3.69 4.96 12.93
C PHE A 252 3.58 3.52 13.45
N GLY A 253 4.03 3.26 14.68
CA GLY A 253 3.96 1.94 15.30
C GLY A 253 2.51 1.43 15.42
N LEU A 254 1.57 2.28 15.83
CA LEU A 254 0.16 1.92 15.90
C LEU A 254 -0.44 1.66 14.52
N SER A 255 -0.11 2.46 13.51
CA SER A 255 -0.61 2.21 12.15
C SER A 255 -0.13 0.86 11.61
N VAL A 256 1.14 0.51 11.80
CA VAL A 256 1.68 -0.81 11.46
C VAL A 256 0.96 -1.90 12.24
N MET A 257 0.82 -1.74 13.56
CA MET A 257 0.14 -2.73 14.40
C MET A 257 -1.31 -2.96 13.98
N PHE A 258 -2.07 -1.92 13.64
CA PHE A 258 -3.46 -2.09 13.19
C PHE A 258 -3.54 -2.77 11.82
N LEU A 259 -2.68 -2.37 10.88
CA LEU A 259 -2.70 -2.87 9.50
C LEU A 259 -2.13 -4.30 9.35
N PHE A 260 -1.20 -4.69 10.22
CA PHE A 260 -0.51 -5.98 10.15
C PHE A 260 -0.73 -6.82 11.42
N PHE A 261 -1.77 -6.56 12.21
CA PHE A 261 -1.93 -7.17 13.53
C PHE A 261 -1.81 -8.70 13.50
N LEU A 262 -2.61 -9.35 12.65
CA LEU A 262 -2.62 -10.81 12.53
C LEU A 262 -1.36 -11.34 11.87
N ASP A 263 -0.79 -10.63 10.90
CA ASP A 263 0.46 -11.00 10.25
C ASP A 263 1.65 -10.98 11.22
N LEU A 264 1.71 -9.96 12.07
CA LEU A 264 2.71 -9.84 13.12
C LEU A 264 2.55 -10.93 14.17
N LEU A 265 1.31 -11.25 14.56
CA LEU A 265 1.06 -12.37 15.47
C LEU A 265 1.52 -13.69 14.84
N ASP A 266 1.17 -13.93 13.58
CA ASP A 266 1.54 -15.16 12.89
C ASP A 266 3.06 -15.30 12.79
N LEU A 267 3.76 -14.21 12.43
CA LEU A 267 5.22 -14.15 12.42
C LEU A 267 5.82 -14.43 13.80
N ILE A 268 5.28 -13.83 14.87
CA ILE A 268 5.73 -14.10 16.24
C ILE A 268 5.54 -15.58 16.59
N PHE A 269 4.38 -16.16 16.28
CA PHE A 269 4.11 -17.58 16.54
C PHE A 269 5.04 -18.50 15.76
N ALA A 270 5.24 -18.24 14.46
CA ALA A 270 6.15 -19.01 13.62
C ALA A 270 7.59 -18.94 14.14
N ASN A 271 8.06 -17.75 14.51
CA ASN A 271 9.41 -17.58 15.06
C ASN A 271 9.58 -18.32 16.38
N ILE A 272 8.61 -18.21 17.29
CA ILE A 272 8.64 -18.94 18.56
C ILE A 272 8.63 -20.45 18.30
N LYS A 273 7.74 -20.96 17.45
CA LYS A 273 7.71 -22.39 17.08
C LYS A 273 9.07 -22.85 16.57
N ASN A 274 9.70 -22.08 15.69
CA ASN A 274 11.02 -22.40 15.16
C ASN A 274 12.10 -22.43 16.26
N ILE A 275 12.10 -21.47 17.19
CA ILE A 275 13.01 -21.47 18.35
C ILE A 275 12.87 -22.75 19.19
N PHE A 276 11.64 -23.23 19.38
CA PHE A 276 11.35 -24.41 20.21
C PHE A 276 11.48 -25.76 19.49
N THR A 277 11.38 -25.80 18.17
CA THR A 277 11.36 -27.05 17.40
C THR A 277 12.55 -27.21 16.44
N GLY A 278 13.27 -26.13 16.15
CA GLY A 278 14.37 -26.08 15.18
C GLY A 278 13.94 -26.23 13.72
N GLY A 279 12.64 -26.27 13.44
CA GLY A 279 12.07 -26.35 12.10
C GLY A 279 11.24 -25.11 11.76
N PHE A 280 11.38 -24.63 10.53
CA PHE A 280 10.49 -23.60 9.99
C PHE A 280 9.29 -24.28 9.33
N GLU A 281 8.20 -24.44 10.08
CA GLU A 281 6.93 -24.90 9.53
C GLU A 281 5.95 -23.72 9.46
N TRP A 282 5.68 -23.25 8.24
CA TRP A 282 4.60 -22.29 7.95
C TRP A 282 3.20 -22.90 8.16
N GLU A 283 3.11 -24.23 8.21
CA GLU A 283 1.85 -24.94 8.40
C GLU A 283 1.35 -24.82 9.85
N GLY A 284 0.11 -24.34 10.01
CA GLY A 284 -0.58 -24.19 11.29
C GLY A 284 -0.61 -22.76 11.86
N GLY A 285 -0.07 -21.77 11.13
CA GLY A 285 -0.18 -20.36 11.48
C GLY A 285 -1.61 -19.79 11.34
N ILE A 286 -1.84 -18.60 11.90
CA ILE A 286 -3.10 -17.85 11.79
C ILE A 286 -3.50 -17.68 10.33
N TYR A 287 -2.54 -17.42 9.44
CA TYR A 287 -2.79 -17.32 8.01
C TYR A 287 -3.38 -18.61 7.43
N SER A 288 -2.78 -19.76 7.73
CA SER A 288 -3.27 -21.06 7.24
C SER A 288 -4.68 -21.41 7.75
N ILE A 289 -5.04 -20.91 8.94
CA ILE A 289 -6.40 -21.04 9.49
C ILE A 289 -7.37 -20.15 8.72
N ILE A 290 -6.98 -18.90 8.43
CA ILE A 290 -7.78 -17.97 7.63
C ILE A 290 -8.05 -18.56 6.25
N ASP A 291 -7.04 -19.07 5.56
CA ASP A 291 -7.18 -19.64 4.21
C ASP A 291 -8.06 -20.89 4.19
N ARG A 292 -8.03 -21.69 5.26
CA ARG A 292 -8.91 -22.86 5.39
C ARG A 292 -10.37 -22.48 5.63
N ILE A 293 -10.62 -21.45 6.44
CA ILE A 293 -11.99 -21.01 6.79
C ILE A 293 -12.58 -20.14 5.67
N PHE A 294 -11.76 -19.30 5.05
CA PHE A 294 -12.11 -18.33 4.02
C PHE A 294 -11.24 -18.52 2.78
N PRO A 295 -11.43 -19.61 2.01
CA PRO A 295 -10.62 -19.88 0.81
C PRO A 295 -10.82 -18.83 -0.30
N GLU A 296 -9.84 -18.75 -1.19
CA GLU A 296 -9.85 -17.85 -2.35
C GLU A 296 -10.96 -18.15 -3.36
N GLY A 297 -11.24 -17.18 -4.24
CA GLY A 297 -12.23 -17.30 -5.32
C GLY A 297 -13.64 -16.81 -4.98
N ASN A 298 -13.98 -16.64 -3.70
CA ASN A 298 -15.27 -16.05 -3.29
C ASN A 298 -15.13 -14.59 -2.86
N ARG A 299 -15.95 -13.69 -3.44
CA ARG A 299 -15.99 -12.26 -3.11
C ARG A 299 -16.20 -11.97 -1.62
N ILE A 300 -17.04 -12.74 -0.93
CA ILE A 300 -17.29 -12.56 0.52
C ILE A 300 -16.03 -12.94 1.30
N ASN A 301 -15.35 -14.02 0.91
CA ASN A 301 -14.11 -14.45 1.54
C ASN A 301 -13.02 -13.41 1.33
N THR A 302 -12.87 -12.83 0.13
CA THR A 302 -11.94 -11.72 -0.12
C THR A 302 -12.23 -10.53 0.81
N VAL A 303 -13.49 -10.13 0.98
CA VAL A 303 -13.87 -9.05 1.91
C VAL A 303 -13.41 -9.37 3.33
N ILE A 304 -13.70 -10.58 3.83
CA ILE A 304 -13.35 -11.00 5.20
C ILE A 304 -11.84 -11.08 5.36
N ARG A 305 -11.12 -11.68 4.41
CA ARG A 305 -9.65 -11.75 4.39
C ARG A 305 -9.04 -10.35 4.45
N THR A 306 -9.51 -9.40 3.64
CA THR A 306 -9.04 -8.01 3.71
C THR A 306 -9.41 -7.31 5.02
N ILE A 307 -10.54 -7.64 5.69
CA ILE A 307 -10.81 -7.09 7.02
C ILE A 307 -9.79 -7.62 8.05
N LEU A 308 -9.42 -8.89 7.96
CA LEU A 308 -8.50 -9.55 8.89
C LEU A 308 -7.03 -9.19 8.63
N ARG A 309 -6.63 -9.07 7.36
CA ARG A 309 -5.26 -8.83 6.89
C ARG A 309 -5.25 -7.73 5.82
N PRO A 310 -5.52 -6.47 6.20
CA PRO A 310 -5.87 -5.41 5.26
C PRO A 310 -4.78 -5.01 4.28
N ILE A 311 -3.50 -5.23 4.58
CA ILE A 311 -2.42 -4.95 3.63
C ILE A 311 -2.13 -6.16 2.73
N ASN A 312 -1.99 -7.35 3.31
CA ASN A 312 -1.58 -8.54 2.57
C ASN A 312 -2.67 -9.08 1.64
N GLU A 313 -3.94 -8.85 1.96
CA GLU A 313 -5.09 -9.32 1.17
C GLU A 313 -5.71 -8.22 0.30
N PHE A 314 -5.01 -7.08 0.13
CA PHE A 314 -5.47 -6.01 -0.72
C PHE A 314 -4.99 -6.18 -2.16
N ASP A 315 -5.82 -6.82 -2.96
CA ASP A 315 -5.58 -7.11 -4.39
C ASP A 315 -6.18 -6.07 -5.36
N ARG A 316 -6.65 -4.92 -4.85
CA ARG A 316 -7.33 -3.85 -5.61
C ARG A 316 -8.64 -4.27 -6.31
N THR A 317 -9.18 -5.45 -6.06
CA THR A 317 -10.52 -5.83 -6.49
C THR A 317 -11.59 -4.98 -5.78
N ASN A 318 -12.82 -4.96 -6.29
CA ASN A 318 -13.91 -4.28 -5.59
C ASN A 318 -14.21 -4.93 -4.22
N ALA A 319 -13.98 -6.23 -4.09
CA ALA A 319 -14.18 -6.98 -2.85
C ALA A 319 -13.16 -6.58 -1.78
N SER A 320 -11.86 -6.55 -2.12
CA SER A 320 -10.83 -6.11 -1.17
C SER A 320 -10.97 -4.63 -0.80
N ARG A 321 -11.35 -3.75 -1.76
CA ARG A 321 -11.69 -2.34 -1.45
C ARG A 321 -12.83 -2.22 -0.43
N LEU A 322 -13.87 -3.05 -0.56
CA LEU A 322 -14.99 -3.08 0.40
C LEU A 322 -14.52 -3.59 1.77
N GLY A 323 -13.68 -4.62 1.81
CA GLY A 323 -13.07 -5.11 3.05
C GLY A 323 -12.24 -4.03 3.75
N LEU A 324 -11.40 -3.31 3.02
CA LEU A 324 -10.61 -2.20 3.56
C LEU A 324 -11.48 -1.03 4.07
N LEU A 325 -12.58 -0.72 3.37
CA LEU A 325 -13.55 0.27 3.84
C LEU A 325 -14.17 -0.17 5.17
N ILE A 326 -14.64 -1.42 5.29
CA ILE A 326 -15.21 -1.96 6.53
C ILE A 326 -14.16 -1.93 7.65
N PHE A 327 -12.93 -2.35 7.37
CA PHE A 327 -11.82 -2.27 8.32
C PHE A 327 -11.61 -0.84 8.83
N SER A 328 -11.57 0.16 7.94
CA SER A 328 -11.39 1.56 8.36
C SER A 328 -12.52 2.06 9.28
N ILE A 329 -13.76 1.62 9.04
CA ILE A 329 -14.92 1.94 9.88
C ILE A 329 -14.75 1.31 11.28
N ILE A 330 -14.29 0.06 11.35
CA ILE A 330 -13.99 -0.61 12.63
C ILE A 330 -12.93 0.16 13.41
N VAL A 331 -11.81 0.50 12.79
CA VAL A 331 -10.72 1.27 13.42
C VAL A 331 -11.21 2.64 13.89
N PHE A 332 -12.02 3.31 13.08
CA PHE A 332 -12.64 4.59 13.42
C PHE A 332 -13.52 4.52 14.67
N PHE A 333 -14.40 3.51 14.76
CA PHE A 333 -15.26 3.33 15.92
C PHE A 333 -14.48 2.94 17.18
N ILE A 334 -13.42 2.13 17.05
CA ILE A 334 -12.50 1.83 18.15
C ILE A 334 -11.89 3.15 18.67
N ALA A 335 -11.33 3.97 17.80
CA ALA A 335 -10.73 5.25 18.19
C ALA A 335 -11.76 6.20 18.84
N LEU A 336 -12.95 6.32 18.24
CA LEU A 336 -14.04 7.16 18.75
C LEU A 336 -14.52 6.71 20.14
N SER A 337 -14.52 5.41 20.42
CA SER A 337 -14.90 4.86 21.73
C SER A 337 -13.83 5.10 22.82
N LEU A 338 -12.56 5.18 22.42
CA LEU A 338 -11.43 5.29 23.35
C LEU A 338 -10.97 6.73 23.59
N ILE A 339 -11.35 7.69 22.73
CA ILE A 339 -10.84 9.07 22.78
C ILE A 339 -11.13 9.81 24.10
N ASP A 340 -12.25 9.49 24.76
CA ASP A 340 -12.62 10.10 26.04
C ASP A 340 -11.73 9.58 27.19
N ARG A 341 -11.10 8.41 27.01
CA ARG A 341 -10.17 7.81 27.99
C ARG A 341 -8.75 8.36 27.90
N LEU A 342 -8.44 9.17 26.89
CA LEU A 342 -7.11 9.79 26.77
C LEU A 342 -6.85 10.69 27.98
N LYS A 343 -5.62 10.76 28.45
CA LYS A 343 -5.25 11.69 29.52
C LYS A 343 -4.22 12.67 29.01
N THR A 344 -4.38 13.95 29.37
CA THR A 344 -3.45 15.01 28.92
C THR A 344 -2.05 14.82 29.46
N GLU A 345 -1.94 14.26 30.66
CA GLU A 345 -0.67 13.85 31.26
C GLU A 345 0.11 12.83 30.41
N ASN A 346 -0.57 12.12 29.51
CA ASN A 346 0.04 11.14 28.61
C ASN A 346 0.50 11.76 27.28
N SER A 347 0.31 13.06 27.05
CA SER A 347 0.79 13.71 25.82
C SER A 347 2.32 13.58 25.68
N GLY A 348 2.80 13.29 24.48
CA GLY A 348 4.21 13.04 24.18
C GLY A 348 4.70 11.62 24.44
N ILE A 349 3.96 10.78 25.19
CA ILE A 349 4.32 9.35 25.31
C ILE A 349 4.01 8.61 24.02
N MET A 350 4.54 7.40 23.85
CA MET A 350 4.34 6.65 22.60
C MET A 350 2.86 6.34 22.33
N ILE A 351 2.15 5.72 23.28
CA ILE A 351 0.74 5.35 23.16
C ILE A 351 -0.03 5.86 24.38
N MET A 352 -1.09 6.64 24.16
CA MET A 352 -1.80 7.32 25.24
C MET A 352 -2.82 6.46 25.99
N ILE A 353 -3.24 5.33 25.40
CA ILE A 353 -4.23 4.41 25.93
C ILE A 353 -3.57 3.17 26.52
N LYS A 354 -3.65 3.01 27.85
CA LYS A 354 -2.94 1.96 28.59
C LYS A 354 -3.20 0.52 28.10
N PRO A 355 -4.45 0.07 27.81
CA PRO A 355 -4.66 -1.26 27.24
C PRO A 355 -3.92 -1.49 25.91
N ILE A 356 -3.94 -0.49 25.02
CA ILE A 356 -3.26 -0.56 23.72
C ILE A 356 -1.74 -0.51 23.92
N GLU A 357 -1.27 0.32 24.85
CA GLU A 357 0.13 0.41 25.25
C GLU A 357 0.68 -0.94 25.71
N ILE A 358 -0.06 -1.68 26.55
CA ILE A 358 0.34 -3.00 27.04
C ILE A 358 0.41 -4.00 25.88
N LEU A 359 -0.63 -4.05 25.03
CA LEU A 359 -0.66 -4.93 23.87
C LEU A 359 0.53 -4.67 22.92
N ALA A 360 0.77 -3.40 22.60
CA ALA A 360 1.87 -2.98 21.75
C ALA A 360 3.23 -3.36 22.33
N LYS A 361 3.44 -3.13 23.64
CA LYS A 361 4.66 -3.54 24.35
C LYS A 361 4.91 -5.03 24.25
N VAL A 362 3.89 -5.85 24.51
CA VAL A 362 4.01 -7.31 24.46
C VAL A 362 4.37 -7.76 23.04
N MET A 363 3.63 -7.27 22.04
CA MET A 363 3.87 -7.64 20.65
C MET A 363 5.28 -7.26 20.19
N ILE A 364 5.70 -6.01 20.37
CA ILE A 364 7.02 -5.58 19.89
C ILE A 364 8.16 -6.26 20.66
N THR A 365 7.98 -6.53 21.95
CA THR A 365 8.95 -7.31 22.74
C THR A 365 9.11 -8.71 22.17
N LEU A 366 8.00 -9.43 21.97
CA LEU A 366 8.05 -10.80 21.46
C LEU A 366 8.57 -10.86 20.03
N LEU A 367 8.20 -9.88 19.19
CA LEU A 367 8.70 -9.78 17.82
C LEU A 367 10.22 -9.63 17.79
N VAL A 368 10.76 -8.63 18.49
CA VAL A 368 12.21 -8.35 18.45
C VAL A 368 12.99 -9.45 19.18
N ALA A 369 12.48 -10.00 20.29
CA ALA A 369 13.13 -11.10 20.99
C ALA A 369 13.17 -12.38 20.15
N SER A 370 12.06 -12.75 19.51
CA SER A 370 12.00 -13.97 18.69
C SER A 370 12.88 -13.83 17.45
N TYR A 371 12.81 -12.71 16.75
CA TYR A 371 13.64 -12.45 15.58
C TYR A 371 15.13 -12.39 15.94
N GLY A 372 15.50 -11.70 17.03
CA GLY A 372 16.88 -11.66 17.52
C GLY A 372 17.43 -13.03 17.90
N THR A 373 16.58 -13.92 18.42
CA THR A 373 16.97 -15.31 18.72
C THR A 373 17.24 -16.09 17.44
N LEU A 374 16.42 -15.95 16.41
CA LEU A 374 16.62 -16.62 15.11
C LEU A 374 17.91 -16.16 14.42
N ILE A 375 18.23 -14.86 14.48
CA ILE A 375 19.51 -14.35 13.97
C ILE A 375 20.68 -15.03 14.67
N PHE A 376 20.61 -15.16 16.00
CA PHE A 376 21.67 -15.81 16.77
C PHE A 376 21.76 -17.30 16.42
N GLN A 377 20.62 -18.00 16.36
CA GLN A 377 20.55 -19.41 15.99
C GLN A 377 21.24 -19.64 14.64
N ASN A 378 20.82 -18.93 13.59
CA ASN A 378 21.38 -19.07 12.24
C ASN A 378 22.88 -18.72 12.16
N SER A 379 23.41 -17.97 13.11
CA SER A 379 24.82 -17.55 13.12
C SER A 379 25.73 -18.51 13.91
N VAL A 380 25.18 -19.37 14.78
CA VAL A 380 25.97 -20.12 15.76
C VAL A 380 25.66 -21.63 15.74
N PHE A 381 24.44 -22.03 15.40
CA PHE A 381 24.00 -23.43 15.47
C PHE A 381 23.16 -23.84 14.26
N ASP A 382 23.48 -24.98 13.66
CA ASP A 382 22.58 -25.63 12.69
C ASP A 382 21.51 -26.44 13.46
N GLY A 383 20.23 -26.13 13.25
CA GLY A 383 19.09 -26.88 13.81
C GLY A 383 18.62 -26.46 15.22
N PHE A 384 17.93 -27.36 15.91
CA PHE A 384 17.40 -27.12 17.27
C PHE A 384 18.51 -27.08 18.32
N SER A 385 18.48 -26.07 19.19
CA SER A 385 19.36 -25.97 20.36
C SER A 385 18.61 -25.42 21.56
N ILE A 386 18.79 -26.05 22.73
CA ILE A 386 18.22 -25.56 24.00
C ILE A 386 18.75 -24.16 24.36
N VAL A 387 19.92 -23.80 23.85
CA VAL A 387 20.52 -22.46 24.00
C VAL A 387 19.61 -21.39 23.38
N ASN A 388 18.87 -21.70 22.31
CA ASN A 388 17.94 -20.76 21.69
C ASN A 388 16.83 -20.34 22.66
N ILE A 389 16.35 -21.24 23.51
CA ILE A 389 15.34 -20.93 24.53
C ILE A 389 15.90 -19.97 25.57
N PHE A 390 17.14 -20.20 26.04
CA PHE A 390 17.79 -19.29 26.99
C PHE A 390 18.02 -17.91 26.40
N ILE A 391 18.47 -17.84 25.15
CA ILE A 391 18.66 -16.57 24.44
C ILE A 391 17.33 -15.85 24.28
N PHE A 392 16.26 -16.54 23.91
CA PHE A 392 14.93 -15.96 23.79
C PHE A 392 14.44 -15.37 25.12
N ILE A 393 14.61 -16.09 26.23
CA ILE A 393 14.27 -15.59 27.58
C ILE A 393 15.09 -14.35 27.93
N ILE A 394 16.40 -14.37 27.69
CA ILE A 394 17.30 -13.23 27.97
C ILE A 394 16.88 -12.02 27.13
N LEU A 395 16.70 -12.19 25.82
CA LEU A 395 16.29 -11.12 24.92
C LEU A 395 14.91 -10.59 25.29
N THR A 396 13.96 -11.45 25.63
CA THR A 396 12.64 -11.02 26.12
C THR A 396 12.78 -10.17 27.38
N TYR A 397 13.56 -10.60 28.37
CA TYR A 397 13.80 -9.82 29.58
C TYR A 397 14.43 -8.44 29.28
N VAL A 398 15.46 -8.41 28.43
CA VAL A 398 16.14 -7.18 28.01
C VAL A 398 15.16 -6.24 27.29
N PHE A 399 14.42 -6.74 26.30
CA PHE A 399 13.48 -5.91 25.54
C PHE A 399 12.27 -5.46 26.38
N ILE A 400 11.80 -6.24 27.35
CA ILE A 400 10.80 -5.78 28.34
C ILE A 400 11.33 -4.54 29.08
N LYS A 401 12.58 -4.54 29.54
CA LYS A 401 13.17 -3.39 30.24
C LYS A 401 13.28 -2.18 29.31
N ILE A 402 13.78 -2.37 28.10
CA ILE A 402 13.93 -1.30 27.10
C ILE A 402 12.57 -0.68 26.76
N PHE A 403 11.58 -1.50 26.37
CA PHE A 403 10.26 -0.98 25.98
C PHE A 403 9.46 -0.40 27.14
N ASN A 404 9.69 -0.86 28.38
CA ASN A 404 9.12 -0.21 29.56
C ASN A 404 9.62 1.23 29.74
N ILE A 405 10.88 1.51 29.38
CA ILE A 405 11.43 2.86 29.38
C ILE A 405 10.88 3.64 28.18
N LEU A 406 11.04 3.11 26.95
CA LEU A 406 10.70 3.82 25.71
C LEU A 406 9.24 4.30 25.67
N PHE A 407 8.29 3.47 26.11
CA PHE A 407 6.87 3.84 26.10
C PHE A 407 6.49 4.84 27.21
N LYS A 408 7.31 5.00 28.25
CA LYS A 408 7.13 6.01 29.30
C LYS A 408 7.83 7.33 28.98
N LEU A 409 8.79 7.33 28.05
CA LEU A 409 9.47 8.55 27.62
C LEU A 409 8.47 9.50 26.96
N LYS A 410 8.49 10.77 27.39
CA LYS A 410 7.73 11.84 26.76
C LYS A 410 8.61 12.53 25.73
N LEU A 411 8.29 12.30 24.46
CA LEU A 411 8.82 13.06 23.34
C LEU A 411 7.94 14.30 23.18
N LYS A 412 8.24 15.34 23.97
CA LYS A 412 7.70 16.69 23.75
C LYS A 412 8.74 17.50 22.98
N VAL A 413 8.29 18.15 21.92
CA VAL A 413 9.05 19.11 21.09
C VAL A 413 8.57 20.52 21.40
#